data_AF-A0A415DFF4-F1
#
_entry.id   AF-A0A415DFF4-F1
#
_cell.length_a   1.000
_cell.length_b   1.000
_cell.length_c   1.000
_cell.angle_alpha   90.00
_cell.angle_beta   90.00
_cell.angle_gamma   90.00
#
_symmetry.space_group_name_H-M   'P 1'
#
loop_
_entity.id
_entity.type
_entity.pdbx_description
1 polymer ?
#
loop_
_entity_poly.entity_id
_entity_poly.type
_entity_poly.pdbx_seq_one_letter_code
_entity_poly.pdbx_strand_id
1 'polypeptide(L)'
;MKKKRYIMQDTAITTYTAPVVLVEEYNRQIQEFGFKDKQEVLTYLAVGLCNERNGIKNSWIVRGILSRVSVERPPVLRIFPRTYMGIQIRGEYKDKILSLSDFGYLSNLMNAVMEAFLAAGRTEKRRLRKEMHARFVPDVPGSEWLQTYISNTQYDKLFEMAIHGGMSITGMVRSAIGLVLAAEYVLPDACPVPYEVQEAIQGRLRIEGFTTHRFSREVQFRMYVGNDGVRDGIYRLIQRYQIPGTSEFLRRVLLFLLESKSIGFRYIPEESDFSESDYFDDNEMYYNERLSRKDFVRSIYQ
;
A
#
# COMPACT_ATOMS: atom_id res chain seq x y z
N MET A 1 24.67 27.81 -29.86
CA MET A 1 23.61 27.56 -28.85
C MET A 1 22.88 26.27 -29.21
N LYS A 2 22.97 25.22 -28.37
CA LYS A 2 22.35 23.91 -28.62
C LYS A 2 20.83 24.02 -28.46
N LYS A 3 20.07 23.78 -29.53
CA LYS A 3 18.60 23.60 -29.47
C LYS A 3 18.30 22.40 -28.56
N LYS A 4 17.71 22.65 -27.40
CA LYS A 4 17.06 21.62 -26.58
C LYS A 4 15.94 21.01 -27.43
N ARG A 5 16.13 19.78 -27.92
CA ARG A 5 15.02 18.96 -28.41
C ARG A 5 14.13 18.66 -27.22
N TYR A 6 12.93 19.23 -27.20
CA TYR A 6 11.86 18.74 -26.36
C TYR A 6 11.51 17.34 -26.84
N ILE A 7 11.85 16.31 -26.05
CA ILE A 7 11.31 14.97 -26.22
C ILE A 7 9.86 15.09 -25.78
N MET A 8 8.93 15.18 -26.74
CA MET A 8 7.50 15.04 -26.44
C MET A 8 7.31 13.68 -25.76
N GLN A 9 6.68 13.68 -24.58
CA GLN A 9 6.32 12.45 -23.91
C GLN A 9 5.30 11.72 -24.80
N ASP A 10 5.74 10.62 -25.40
CA ASP A 10 4.96 9.78 -26.32
C ASP A 10 3.97 8.88 -25.53
N THR A 11 3.16 9.53 -24.70
CA THR A 11 2.05 8.92 -23.96
C THR A 11 0.79 9.12 -24.76
N ALA A 12 0.35 8.07 -25.47
CA ALA A 12 -0.95 8.06 -26.11
C ALA A 12 -1.98 7.45 -25.15
N ILE A 13 -3.04 8.19 -24.86
CA ILE A 13 -4.23 7.62 -24.23
C ILE A 13 -5.04 6.99 -25.36
N THR A 14 -5.12 5.66 -25.35
CA THR A 14 -5.95 4.93 -26.31
C THR A 14 -7.19 4.43 -25.59
N THR A 15 -8.33 4.47 -26.26
CA THR A 15 -9.60 3.98 -25.71
C THR A 15 -9.95 2.61 -26.29
N TYR A 16 -10.61 1.78 -25.50
CA TYR A 16 -11.15 0.51 -25.92
C TYR A 16 -12.50 0.24 -25.24
N THR A 17 -13.31 -0.67 -25.81
CA THR A 17 -14.61 -1.04 -25.27
C THR A 17 -14.60 -2.43 -24.67
N ALA A 18 -15.23 -2.58 -23.52
CA ALA A 18 -15.32 -3.84 -22.80
C ALA A 18 -16.72 -4.05 -22.22
N PRO A 19 -17.22 -5.30 -22.12
CA PRO A 19 -18.44 -5.59 -21.39
C PRO A 19 -18.36 -5.12 -19.93
N VAL A 20 -19.41 -4.47 -19.42
CA VAL A 20 -19.42 -3.90 -18.06
C VAL A 20 -19.10 -4.96 -17.00
N VAL A 21 -19.75 -6.12 -17.08
CA VAL A 21 -19.53 -7.24 -16.14
C VAL A 21 -18.07 -7.69 -16.11
N LEU A 22 -17.41 -7.72 -17.28
CA LEU A 22 -16.00 -8.09 -17.39
C LEU A 22 -15.11 -7.06 -16.68
N VAL A 23 -15.39 -5.78 -16.88
CA VAL A 23 -14.63 -4.67 -16.28
C VAL A 23 -14.81 -4.62 -14.77
N GLU A 24 -16.04 -4.83 -14.27
CA GLU A 24 -16.35 -4.82 -12.84
C GLU A 24 -15.61 -5.95 -12.12
N GLU A 25 -15.72 -7.18 -12.64
CA GLU A 25 -15.07 -8.33 -12.04
C GLU A 25 -13.53 -8.24 -12.12
N TYR A 26 -13.01 -7.71 -13.24
CA TYR A 26 -11.59 -7.42 -13.37
C TYR A 26 -11.11 -6.40 -12.33
N ASN A 27 -11.80 -5.27 -12.20
CA ASN A 27 -11.44 -4.24 -11.22
C ASN A 27 -11.51 -4.78 -9.79
N ARG A 28 -12.54 -5.59 -9.47
CA ARG A 28 -12.69 -6.24 -8.16
C ARG A 28 -11.49 -7.11 -7.84
N GLN A 29 -11.07 -7.97 -8.77
CA GLN A 29 -9.91 -8.85 -8.55
C GLN A 29 -8.57 -8.09 -8.51
N ILE A 30 -8.40 -7.05 -9.32
CA ILE A 30 -7.22 -6.18 -9.26
C ILE A 30 -7.05 -5.59 -7.85
N GLN A 31 -8.13 -5.14 -7.24
CA GLN A 31 -8.15 -4.64 -5.87
C GLN A 31 -7.93 -5.77 -4.84
N GLU A 32 -8.65 -6.90 -4.98
CA GLU A 32 -8.56 -8.05 -4.07
C GLU A 32 -7.14 -8.60 -3.97
N PHE A 33 -6.45 -8.72 -5.11
CA PHE A 33 -5.06 -9.20 -5.13
C PHE A 33 -4.04 -8.10 -4.82
N GLY A 34 -4.47 -6.83 -4.74
CA GLY A 34 -3.61 -5.70 -4.36
C GLY A 34 -2.66 -5.25 -5.47
N PHE A 35 -3.04 -5.36 -6.75
CA PHE A 35 -2.25 -4.80 -7.85
C PHE A 35 -2.25 -3.26 -7.80
N LYS A 36 -1.13 -2.65 -8.21
CA LYS A 36 -0.96 -1.18 -8.18
C LYS A 36 -1.94 -0.45 -9.08
N ASP A 37 -2.03 -0.92 -10.32
CA ASP A 37 -2.78 -0.29 -11.41
C ASP A 37 -3.33 -1.37 -12.34
N LYS A 38 -4.61 -1.25 -12.67
CA LYS A 38 -5.33 -2.11 -13.60
C LYS A 38 -4.76 -2.02 -15.02
N GLN A 39 -4.32 -0.84 -15.45
CA GLN A 39 -3.79 -0.67 -16.81
C GLN A 39 -2.42 -1.34 -16.97
N GLU A 40 -1.61 -1.30 -15.92
CA GLU A 40 -0.28 -1.90 -15.88
C GLU A 40 -0.34 -3.43 -16.05
N VAL A 41 -1.34 -4.09 -15.43
CA VAL A 41 -1.55 -5.53 -15.58
C VAL A 41 -1.95 -5.90 -17.00
N LEU A 42 -2.89 -5.17 -17.61
CA LEU A 42 -3.30 -5.41 -19.00
C LEU A 42 -2.14 -5.20 -19.98
N THR A 43 -1.40 -4.10 -19.79
CA THR A 43 -0.23 -3.79 -20.63
C THR A 43 0.82 -4.89 -20.51
N TYR A 44 1.11 -5.34 -19.28
CA TYR A 44 2.10 -6.37 -19.01
C TYR A 44 1.75 -7.69 -19.70
N LEU A 45 0.50 -8.13 -19.59
CA LEU A 45 0.03 -9.36 -20.24
C LEU A 45 -0.07 -9.22 -21.77
N ALA A 46 -0.49 -8.08 -22.29
CA ALA A 46 -0.54 -7.83 -23.74
C ALA A 46 0.87 -7.82 -24.37
N VAL A 47 1.85 -7.23 -23.69
CA VAL A 47 3.27 -7.32 -24.11
C VAL A 47 3.77 -8.76 -24.02
N GLY A 48 3.37 -9.50 -22.98
CA GLY A 48 3.64 -10.94 -22.88
C GLY A 48 3.11 -11.71 -24.10
N LEU A 49 1.90 -11.41 -24.55
CA LEU A 49 1.33 -12.05 -25.73
C LEU A 49 2.13 -11.73 -27.00
N CYS A 50 2.56 -10.47 -27.17
CA CYS A 50 3.46 -10.08 -28.26
C CYS A 50 4.79 -10.83 -28.20
N ASN A 51 5.38 -10.99 -27.01
CA ASN A 51 6.59 -11.78 -26.83
C ASN A 51 6.38 -13.23 -27.24
N GLU A 52 5.26 -13.85 -26.86
CA GLU A 52 4.95 -15.25 -27.20
C GLU A 52 4.83 -15.44 -28.72
N ARG A 53 4.17 -14.52 -29.42
CA ARG A 53 4.09 -14.53 -30.90
C ARG A 53 5.44 -14.37 -31.59
N ASN A 54 6.35 -13.62 -30.97
CA ASN A 54 7.70 -13.38 -31.49
C ASN A 54 8.73 -14.42 -31.00
N GLY A 55 8.31 -15.50 -30.33
CA GLY A 55 9.21 -16.54 -29.81
C GLY A 55 10.06 -16.11 -28.60
N ILE A 56 9.76 -14.97 -27.99
CA ILE A 56 10.44 -14.46 -26.79
C ILE A 56 9.85 -15.14 -25.56
N LYS A 57 10.71 -15.72 -24.71
CA LYS A 57 10.30 -16.49 -23.54
C LYS A 57 9.76 -15.58 -22.43
N ASN A 58 8.47 -15.72 -22.13
CA ASN A 58 7.86 -15.13 -20.93
C ASN A 58 8.10 -16.00 -19.68
N SER A 59 7.86 -15.41 -18.50
CA SER A 59 7.84 -16.15 -17.24
C SER A 59 6.82 -17.29 -17.28
N TRP A 60 7.03 -18.32 -16.46
CA TRP A 60 6.10 -19.46 -16.41
C TRP A 60 4.67 -19.01 -15.99
N ILE A 61 4.58 -17.95 -15.17
CA ILE A 61 3.33 -17.38 -14.67
C ILE A 61 2.56 -16.72 -15.81
N VAL A 62 3.23 -15.86 -16.57
CA VAL A 62 2.64 -15.18 -17.73
C VAL A 62 2.21 -16.20 -18.77
N ARG A 63 3.03 -17.21 -19.08
CA ARG A 63 2.63 -18.30 -20.00
C ARG A 63 1.41 -19.07 -19.50
N GLY A 64 1.35 -19.37 -18.21
CA GLY A 64 0.18 -20.00 -17.59
C GLY A 64 -1.09 -19.19 -17.83
N ILE A 65 -1.06 -17.90 -17.53
CA ILE A 65 -2.22 -17.01 -17.75
C ILE A 65 -2.56 -16.90 -19.24
N LEU A 66 -1.56 -16.65 -20.10
CA LEU A 66 -1.76 -16.44 -21.53
C LEU A 66 -2.23 -17.68 -22.29
N SER A 67 -1.98 -18.89 -21.78
CA SER A 67 -2.54 -20.13 -22.34
C SER A 67 -4.07 -20.18 -22.37
N ARG A 68 -4.73 -19.28 -21.62
CA ARG A 68 -6.18 -19.15 -21.54
C ARG A 68 -6.74 -18.03 -22.43
N VAL A 69 -5.88 -17.35 -23.19
CA VAL A 69 -6.31 -16.31 -24.13
C VAL A 69 -7.02 -17.00 -25.29
N SER A 70 -8.30 -16.71 -25.46
CA SER A 70 -9.07 -17.16 -26.62
C SER A 70 -9.23 -16.02 -27.64
N VAL A 71 -9.03 -16.35 -28.91
CA VAL A 71 -9.35 -15.44 -30.02
C VAL A 71 -10.87 -15.41 -30.24
N GLU A 72 -11.50 -16.57 -30.12
CA GLU A 72 -12.96 -16.70 -30.13
C GLU A 72 -13.55 -16.41 -28.75
N ARG A 73 -14.52 -15.49 -28.71
CA ARG A 73 -15.16 -15.09 -27.45
C ARG A 73 -16.47 -15.81 -27.21
N PRO A 74 -16.81 -16.09 -25.93
CA PRO A 74 -18.13 -16.52 -25.54
C PRO A 74 -19.21 -15.60 -26.13
N PRO A 75 -20.21 -16.13 -26.86
CA PRO A 75 -21.27 -15.31 -27.44
C PRO A 75 -22.00 -14.43 -26.42
N VAL A 76 -22.11 -14.91 -25.17
CA VAL A 76 -22.76 -14.19 -24.07
C VAL A 76 -22.12 -12.83 -23.78
N LEU A 77 -20.80 -12.69 -23.94
CA LEU A 77 -20.09 -11.43 -23.71
C LEU A 77 -20.39 -10.36 -24.75
N ARG A 78 -21.00 -10.73 -25.89
CA ARG A 78 -21.43 -9.79 -26.93
C ARG A 78 -22.75 -9.10 -26.59
N ILE A 79 -23.55 -9.69 -25.69
CA ILE A 79 -24.90 -9.22 -25.35
C ILE A 79 -24.85 -8.16 -24.24
N PHE A 80 -23.84 -8.21 -23.37
CA PHE A 80 -23.73 -7.27 -22.26
C PHE A 80 -23.47 -5.82 -22.71
N PRO A 81 -23.99 -4.82 -21.95
CA PRO A 81 -23.64 -3.42 -22.16
C PRO A 81 -22.12 -3.22 -22.16
N ARG A 82 -21.65 -2.31 -23.01
CA ARG A 82 -20.22 -1.99 -23.14
C ARG A 82 -19.91 -0.64 -22.50
N THR A 83 -18.74 -0.55 -21.89
CA THR A 83 -18.19 0.70 -21.36
C THR A 83 -16.88 1.05 -22.07
N TYR A 84 -16.57 2.34 -22.13
CA TYR A 84 -15.32 2.86 -22.66
C TYR A 84 -14.27 2.92 -21.56
N MET A 85 -13.11 2.34 -21.85
CA MET A 85 -11.96 2.30 -20.96
C MET A 85 -10.78 3.00 -21.62
N GLY A 86 -10.07 3.83 -20.86
CA GLY A 86 -8.78 4.37 -21.29
C GLY A 86 -7.65 3.45 -20.88
N ILE A 87 -6.65 3.28 -21.74
CA ILE A 87 -5.36 2.67 -21.43
C ILE A 87 -4.25 3.63 -21.83
N GLN A 88 -3.36 3.93 -20.89
CA GLN A 88 -2.18 4.73 -21.16
C GLN A 88 -1.04 3.81 -21.57
N ILE A 89 -0.69 3.82 -22.86
CA ILE A 89 0.40 3.01 -23.40
C ILE A 89 1.56 3.94 -23.78
N ARG A 90 2.79 3.55 -23.44
CA ARG A 90 3.99 4.39 -23.61
C ARG A 90 4.91 3.79 -24.67
N GLY A 91 5.38 4.64 -25.61
CA GLY A 91 6.49 4.34 -26.53
C GLY A 91 6.43 2.94 -27.14
N GLU A 92 7.51 2.17 -26.99
CA GLU A 92 7.68 0.82 -27.56
C GLU A 92 6.58 -0.20 -27.18
N TYR A 93 5.92 -0.03 -26.03
CA TYR A 93 4.80 -0.92 -25.66
C TYR A 93 3.59 -0.71 -26.56
N LYS A 94 3.40 0.50 -27.09
CA LYS A 94 2.31 0.81 -28.01
C LYS A 94 2.49 0.03 -29.30
N ASP A 95 3.68 0.09 -29.88
CA ASP A 95 3.97 -0.58 -31.15
C ASP A 95 3.85 -2.09 -31.02
N LYS A 96 4.34 -2.67 -29.91
CA LYS A 96 4.18 -4.10 -29.59
C LYS A 96 2.73 -4.54 -29.41
N ILE A 97 1.89 -3.71 -28.79
CA ILE A 97 0.48 -4.04 -28.56
C ILE A 97 -0.32 -3.88 -29.85
N LEU A 98 -0.06 -2.83 -30.63
CA LEU A 98 -0.75 -2.57 -31.89
C LEU A 98 -0.31 -3.52 -33.02
N SER A 99 0.86 -4.16 -32.91
CA SER A 99 1.30 -5.20 -33.86
C SER A 99 0.52 -6.51 -33.74
N LEU A 100 -0.30 -6.69 -32.70
CA LEU A 100 -1.13 -7.89 -32.49
C LEU A 100 -2.40 -7.84 -33.36
N SER A 101 -2.22 -7.92 -34.67
CA SER A 101 -3.30 -7.85 -35.67
C SER A 101 -4.30 -9.02 -35.60
N ASP A 102 -3.91 -10.17 -35.02
CA ASP A 102 -4.77 -11.36 -34.87
C ASP A 102 -6.11 -11.06 -34.17
N PHE A 103 -6.15 -10.02 -33.33
CA PHE A 103 -7.35 -9.64 -32.59
C PHE A 103 -8.21 -8.61 -33.35
N GLY A 104 -7.72 -8.06 -34.46
CA GLY A 104 -8.33 -6.99 -35.24
C GLY A 104 -8.31 -5.63 -34.52
N TYR A 105 -9.05 -5.52 -33.42
CA TYR A 105 -9.19 -4.27 -32.65
C TYR A 105 -8.56 -4.38 -31.27
N LEU A 106 -8.06 -3.25 -30.74
CA LEU A 106 -7.54 -3.17 -29.37
C LEU A 106 -8.56 -3.64 -28.33
N SER A 107 -9.85 -3.32 -28.54
CA SER A 107 -10.95 -3.80 -27.69
C SER A 107 -10.98 -5.32 -27.61
N ASN A 108 -10.66 -6.01 -28.69
CA ASN A 108 -10.69 -7.45 -28.72
C ASN A 108 -9.54 -8.07 -27.93
N LEU A 109 -8.34 -7.53 -28.14
CA LEU A 109 -7.15 -7.91 -27.39
C LEU A 109 -7.33 -7.67 -25.88
N MET A 110 -7.76 -6.47 -25.48
CA MET A 110 -7.92 -6.12 -24.06
C MET A 110 -8.96 -7.00 -23.36
N ASN A 111 -10.07 -7.30 -24.05
CA ASN A 111 -11.07 -8.23 -23.52
C ASN A 111 -10.51 -9.64 -23.36
N ALA A 112 -9.80 -10.17 -24.37
CA ALA A 112 -9.21 -11.51 -24.29
C ALA A 112 -8.17 -11.63 -23.18
N VAL A 113 -7.34 -10.59 -22.98
CA VAL A 113 -6.37 -10.54 -21.88
C VAL A 113 -7.06 -10.44 -20.52
N MET A 114 -8.14 -9.64 -20.39
CA MET A 114 -8.95 -9.59 -19.18
C MET A 114 -9.58 -10.93 -18.86
N GLU A 115 -10.17 -11.60 -19.85
CA GLU A 115 -10.78 -12.93 -19.71
C GLU A 115 -9.75 -13.97 -19.26
N ALA A 116 -8.57 -13.99 -19.89
CA ALA A 116 -7.48 -14.88 -19.50
C ALA A 116 -6.99 -14.63 -18.07
N PHE A 117 -6.87 -13.35 -17.68
CA PHE A 117 -6.54 -12.99 -16.30
C PHE A 117 -7.63 -13.48 -15.34
N LEU A 118 -8.91 -13.25 -15.64
CA LEU A 118 -10.02 -13.66 -14.78
C LEU A 118 -10.09 -15.19 -14.63
N ALA A 119 -9.85 -15.93 -15.72
CA ALA A 119 -9.81 -17.39 -15.74
C ALA A 119 -8.61 -17.98 -14.98
N ALA A 120 -7.56 -17.20 -14.71
CA ALA A 120 -6.40 -17.66 -13.97
C ALA A 120 -6.73 -17.95 -12.48
N GLY A 121 -6.04 -18.94 -11.90
CA GLY A 121 -6.20 -19.30 -10.50
C GLY A 121 -5.67 -18.24 -9.54
N ARG A 122 -6.11 -18.30 -8.27
CA ARG A 122 -5.65 -17.37 -7.21
C ARG A 122 -4.12 -17.37 -7.05
N THR A 123 -3.49 -18.55 -7.15
CA THR A 123 -2.04 -18.71 -7.03
C THR A 123 -1.29 -18.06 -8.18
N GLU A 124 -1.79 -18.17 -9.42
CA GLU A 124 -1.20 -17.52 -10.59
C GLU A 124 -1.27 -16.00 -10.46
N LYS A 125 -2.42 -15.46 -10.02
CA LYS A 125 -2.61 -14.02 -9.77
C LYS A 125 -1.68 -13.48 -8.69
N ARG A 126 -1.53 -14.18 -7.55
CA ARG A 126 -0.58 -13.81 -6.49
C ARG A 126 0.87 -13.82 -6.98
N ARG A 127 1.24 -14.82 -7.79
CA ARG A 127 2.59 -14.94 -8.36
C ARG A 127 2.85 -13.84 -9.39
N LEU A 128 1.88 -13.55 -10.27
CA LEU A 128 1.97 -12.47 -11.26
C LEU A 128 2.18 -11.13 -10.56
N ARG A 129 1.39 -10.86 -9.52
CA ARG A 129 1.57 -9.68 -8.69
C ARG A 129 2.98 -9.60 -8.11
N LYS A 130 3.48 -10.68 -7.51
CA LYS A 130 4.84 -10.71 -6.94
C LYS A 130 5.90 -10.39 -7.98
N GLU A 131 5.80 -10.98 -9.17
CA GLU A 131 6.67 -10.71 -10.32
C GLU A 131 6.62 -9.24 -10.75
N MET A 132 5.42 -8.70 -10.92
CA MET A 132 5.23 -7.29 -11.32
C MET A 132 5.68 -6.30 -10.26
N HIS A 133 5.54 -6.65 -8.98
CA HIS A 133 5.82 -5.73 -7.87
C HIS A 133 7.25 -5.78 -7.37
N ALA A 134 8.02 -6.80 -7.74
CA ALA A 134 9.42 -6.93 -7.34
C ALA A 134 10.22 -5.66 -7.63
N ARG A 135 9.96 -5.01 -8.79
CA ARG A 135 10.60 -3.74 -9.19
C ARG A 135 10.29 -2.53 -8.32
N PHE A 136 9.28 -2.61 -7.45
CA PHE A 136 8.88 -1.51 -6.58
C PHE A 136 9.45 -1.66 -5.16
N VAL A 137 10.05 -2.81 -4.85
CA VAL A 137 10.81 -2.97 -3.61
C VAL A 137 12.17 -2.30 -3.84
N PRO A 138 12.51 -1.24 -3.08
CA PRO A 138 13.74 -0.48 -3.31
C PRO A 138 14.97 -1.27 -2.90
N ASP A 139 16.02 -1.29 -3.72
CA ASP A 139 17.30 -1.96 -3.41
C ASP A 139 18.23 -1.15 -2.48
N VAL A 140 17.87 0.10 -2.20
CA VAL A 140 18.62 1.03 -1.35
C VAL A 140 17.69 1.73 -0.37
N PRO A 141 18.20 2.21 0.78
CA PRO A 141 17.42 3.00 1.71
C PRO A 141 16.74 4.20 1.02
N GLY A 142 15.49 4.44 1.40
CA GLY A 142 14.69 5.53 0.85
C GLY A 142 15.10 6.90 1.40
N SER A 143 14.40 7.94 0.95
CA SER A 143 14.53 9.29 1.51
C SER A 143 14.18 9.34 3.01
N GLU A 144 14.77 10.29 3.73
CA GLU A 144 14.35 10.68 5.09
C GLU A 144 12.94 11.28 5.15
N TRP A 145 12.30 11.48 3.99
CA TRP A 145 10.91 11.87 3.88
C TRP A 145 10.04 10.68 3.51
N LEU A 146 9.00 10.47 4.31
CA LEU A 146 7.90 9.59 3.95
C LEU A 146 6.74 10.42 3.41
N GLN A 147 6.12 9.95 2.34
CA GLN A 147 4.97 10.63 1.72
C GLN A 147 3.95 9.64 1.19
N THR A 148 2.68 9.98 1.34
CA THR A 148 1.55 9.27 0.74
C THR A 148 0.38 10.24 0.52
N TYR A 149 -0.69 9.71 -0.07
CA TYR A 149 -1.97 10.39 -0.15
C TYR A 149 -3.01 9.65 0.66
N ILE A 150 -3.93 10.40 1.26
CA ILE A 150 -5.07 9.90 2.02
C ILE A 150 -6.34 10.68 1.66
N SER A 151 -7.51 10.13 1.98
CA SER A 151 -8.79 10.84 1.85
C SER A 151 -8.95 11.89 2.94
N ASN A 152 -9.80 12.89 2.68
CA ASN A 152 -10.23 13.86 3.68
C ASN A 152 -10.81 13.14 4.91
N THR A 153 -11.66 12.14 4.69
CA THR A 153 -12.27 11.35 5.77
C THR A 153 -11.24 10.57 6.62
N GLN A 154 -10.13 10.12 6.03
CA GLN A 154 -9.04 9.49 6.75
C GLN A 154 -8.23 10.53 7.52
N TYR A 155 -7.98 11.69 6.91
CA TYR A 155 -7.29 12.80 7.55
C TYR A 155 -8.06 13.27 8.79
N ASP A 156 -9.37 13.49 8.69
CA ASP A 156 -10.22 13.93 9.80
C ASP A 156 -10.19 12.95 10.97
N LYS A 157 -10.27 11.64 10.69
CA LYS A 157 -10.16 10.60 11.73
C LYS A 157 -8.78 10.62 12.42
N LEU A 158 -7.71 10.76 11.64
CA LEU A 158 -6.36 10.84 12.20
C LEU A 158 -6.18 12.14 13.01
N PHE A 159 -6.81 13.23 12.60
CA PHE A 159 -6.81 14.50 13.32
C PHE A 159 -7.53 14.38 14.67
N GLU A 160 -8.74 13.81 14.70
CA GLU A 160 -9.47 13.53 15.94
C GLU A 160 -8.67 12.64 16.89
N MET A 161 -8.09 11.55 16.38
CA MET A 161 -7.24 10.67 17.17
C MET A 161 -6.02 11.41 17.76
N ALA A 162 -5.39 12.28 16.97
CA ALA A 162 -4.25 13.05 17.41
C ALA A 162 -4.63 14.05 18.52
N ILE A 163 -5.78 14.73 18.38
CA ILE A 163 -6.34 15.61 19.42
C ILE A 163 -6.58 14.84 20.72
N HIS A 164 -7.25 13.68 20.64
CA HIS A 164 -7.49 12.85 21.81
C HIS A 164 -6.20 12.37 22.49
N GLY A 165 -5.15 12.13 21.70
CA GLY A 165 -3.82 11.79 22.20
C GLY A 165 -2.96 12.98 22.65
N GLY A 166 -3.47 14.22 22.60
CA GLY A 166 -2.72 15.42 22.95
C GLY A 166 -1.50 15.68 22.08
N MET A 167 -1.50 15.22 20.83
CA MET A 167 -0.35 15.28 19.92
C MET A 167 -0.73 15.77 18.52
N SER A 168 0.27 16.16 17.73
CA SER A 168 0.06 16.45 16.31
C SER A 168 -0.11 15.14 15.51
N ILE A 169 -0.77 15.20 14.35
CA ILE A 169 -0.89 14.02 13.45
C ILE A 169 0.51 13.47 13.11
N THR A 170 1.47 14.34 12.79
CA THR A 170 2.84 13.92 12.46
C THR A 170 3.55 13.30 13.66
N GLY A 171 3.30 13.79 14.89
CA GLY A 171 3.75 13.19 16.13
C GLY A 171 3.17 11.79 16.32
N MET A 172 1.85 11.64 16.19
CA MET A 172 1.16 10.35 16.30
C MET A 172 1.68 9.32 15.29
N VAL A 173 1.82 9.71 14.02
CA VAL A 173 2.34 8.80 12.99
C VAL A 173 3.80 8.45 13.25
N ARG A 174 4.62 9.39 13.76
CA ARG A 174 6.00 9.09 14.15
C ARG A 174 6.07 8.09 15.29
N SER A 175 5.23 8.24 16.32
CA SER A 175 5.13 7.27 17.42
C SER A 175 4.67 5.91 16.92
N ALA A 176 3.71 5.85 15.99
CA ALA A 176 3.27 4.61 15.37
C ALA A 176 4.39 3.92 14.57
N ILE A 177 5.21 4.67 13.84
CA ILE A 177 6.40 4.11 13.16
C ILE A 177 7.37 3.53 14.21
N GLY A 178 7.63 4.25 15.30
CA GLY A 178 8.46 3.75 16.39
C GLY A 178 7.94 2.43 16.96
N LEU A 179 6.63 2.36 17.21
CA LEU A 179 5.94 1.15 17.67
C LEU A 179 6.07 -0.01 16.67
N VAL A 180 5.93 0.26 15.36
CA VAL A 180 6.13 -0.74 14.30
C VAL A 180 7.56 -1.28 14.29
N LEU A 181 8.56 -0.41 14.46
CA LEU A 181 9.96 -0.82 14.51
C LEU A 181 10.27 -1.61 15.79
N ALA A 182 9.66 -1.23 16.92
CA ALA A 182 9.76 -1.93 18.19
C ALA A 182 9.16 -3.33 18.13
N ALA A 183 7.94 -3.45 17.61
CA ALA A 183 7.21 -4.71 17.44
C ALA A 183 7.95 -5.74 16.57
N GLU A 184 8.87 -5.27 15.72
CA GLU A 184 9.64 -6.10 14.80
C GLU A 184 11.12 -6.27 15.20
N TYR A 185 11.48 -5.82 16.42
CA TYR A 185 12.83 -5.88 16.99
C TYR A 185 13.89 -5.29 16.07
N VAL A 186 13.56 -4.17 15.42
CA VAL A 186 14.45 -3.52 14.46
C VAL A 186 15.36 -2.50 15.14
N LEU A 187 14.89 -1.92 16.24
CA LEU A 187 15.66 -0.99 17.08
C LEU A 187 16.14 -1.73 18.34
N PRO A 188 17.43 -1.57 18.72
CA PRO A 188 18.05 -2.32 19.83
C PRO A 188 17.46 -1.98 21.22
N ASP A 189 17.01 -0.75 21.44
CA ASP A 189 16.51 -0.27 22.73
C ASP A 189 14.99 -0.06 22.75
N ALA A 190 14.26 -0.90 22.02
CA ALA A 190 12.82 -0.76 21.88
C ALA A 190 12.07 -1.26 23.13
N CYS A 191 11.08 -0.49 23.59
CA CYS A 191 10.17 -0.92 24.64
C CYS A 191 9.40 -2.19 24.19
N PRO A 192 9.09 -3.13 25.11
CA PRO A 192 8.25 -4.27 24.82
C PRO A 192 6.89 -3.83 24.24
N VAL A 193 6.44 -4.50 23.18
CA VAL A 193 5.13 -4.26 22.56
C VAL A 193 4.20 -5.42 22.91
N PRO A 194 2.99 -5.15 23.44
CA PRO A 194 2.01 -6.21 23.73
C PRO A 194 1.71 -7.08 22.49
N TYR A 195 1.50 -8.37 22.72
CA TYR A 195 1.35 -9.36 21.65
C TYR A 195 0.20 -9.01 20.69
N GLU A 196 -0.94 -8.56 21.20
CA GLU A 196 -2.12 -8.20 20.39
C GLU A 196 -1.81 -7.02 19.45
N VAL A 197 -1.00 -6.08 19.93
CA VAL A 197 -0.54 -4.93 19.15
C VAL A 197 0.48 -5.38 18.11
N GLN A 198 1.40 -6.27 18.50
CA GLN A 198 2.38 -6.86 17.61
C GLN A 198 1.71 -7.66 16.47
N GLU A 199 0.72 -8.50 16.76
CA GLU A 199 -0.07 -9.22 15.76
C GLU A 199 -0.79 -8.26 14.81
N ALA A 200 -1.41 -7.20 15.35
CA ALA A 200 -2.09 -6.21 14.53
C ALA A 200 -1.12 -5.50 13.56
N ILE A 201 0.08 -5.12 14.02
CA ILE A 201 1.13 -4.52 13.21
C ILE A 201 1.59 -5.51 12.13
N GLN A 202 1.90 -6.75 12.50
CA GLN A 202 2.30 -7.80 11.56
C GLN A 202 1.23 -8.06 10.51
N GLY A 203 -0.05 -8.03 10.89
CA GLY A 203 -1.17 -8.12 9.96
C GLY A 203 -1.11 -7.04 8.86
N ARG A 204 -0.74 -5.80 9.20
CA ARG A 204 -0.59 -4.70 8.22
C ARG A 204 0.68 -4.82 7.40
N LEU A 205 1.79 -5.22 8.02
CA LEU A 205 3.06 -5.43 7.31
C LEU A 205 2.98 -6.62 6.35
N ARG A 206 2.14 -7.63 6.61
CA ARG A 206 1.93 -8.81 5.74
C ARG A 206 0.91 -8.59 4.63
N ILE A 207 0.27 -7.43 4.54
CA ILE A 207 -0.64 -7.13 3.42
C ILE A 207 0.11 -7.35 2.10
N GLU A 208 -0.47 -8.16 1.21
CA GLU A 208 0.17 -8.45 -0.05
C GLU A 208 -0.11 -7.33 -1.08
N GLY A 209 0.93 -6.79 -1.71
CA GLY A 209 0.78 -5.78 -2.77
C GLY A 209 0.52 -4.36 -2.26
N PHE A 210 -0.28 -3.60 -3.01
CA PHE A 210 -0.58 -2.20 -2.77
C PHE A 210 -1.94 -2.01 -2.09
N THR A 211 -1.98 -1.13 -1.11
CA THR A 211 -3.20 -0.67 -0.43
C THR A 211 -3.78 0.60 -1.05
N THR A 212 -3.24 1.06 -2.19
CA THR A 212 -3.65 2.30 -2.87
C THR A 212 -5.16 2.43 -3.08
N HIS A 213 -5.87 1.33 -3.30
CA HIS A 213 -7.33 1.30 -3.47
C HIS A 213 -8.10 1.72 -2.21
N ARG A 214 -7.48 1.69 -1.02
CA ARG A 214 -8.06 2.15 0.25
C ARG A 214 -7.82 3.63 0.53
N PHE A 215 -7.13 4.34 -0.36
CA PHE A 215 -6.74 5.74 -0.19
C PHE A 215 -7.16 6.55 -1.42
N SER A 216 -7.45 7.84 -1.23
CA SER A 216 -7.68 8.78 -2.33
C SER A 216 -6.57 9.83 -2.39
N ARG A 217 -6.47 10.53 -3.53
CA ARG A 217 -5.47 11.58 -3.77
C ARG A 217 -5.98 12.97 -3.38
N GLU A 218 -6.65 13.06 -2.24
CA GLU A 218 -7.25 14.31 -1.75
C GLU A 218 -6.24 15.10 -0.91
N VAL A 219 -5.62 14.44 0.08
CA VAL A 219 -4.66 15.09 0.98
C VAL A 219 -3.29 14.43 0.82
N GLN A 220 -2.26 15.24 0.55
CA GLN A 220 -0.88 14.76 0.62
C GLN A 220 -0.41 14.79 2.07
N PHE A 221 -0.11 13.62 2.63
CA PHE A 221 0.52 13.52 3.93
C PHE A 221 2.02 13.25 3.76
N ARG A 222 2.84 14.13 4.32
CA ARG A 222 4.31 14.07 4.23
C ARG A 222 4.93 14.34 5.59
N MET A 223 5.94 13.56 5.95
CA MET A 223 6.66 13.70 7.22
C MET A 223 8.15 13.39 7.08
N TYR A 224 8.94 14.04 7.93
CA TYR A 224 10.37 13.80 8.08
C TYR A 224 10.62 12.78 9.19
N VAL A 225 11.39 11.74 8.91
CA VAL A 225 11.79 10.71 9.89
C VAL A 225 13.18 10.92 10.49
N GLY A 226 14.09 11.62 9.79
CA GLY A 226 15.29 12.31 10.31
C GLY A 226 16.38 11.55 11.07
N ASN A 227 16.10 10.35 11.58
CA ASN A 227 17.04 9.51 12.29
C ASN A 227 17.47 8.36 11.39
N ASP A 228 18.77 8.25 11.10
CA ASP A 228 19.35 7.19 10.26
C ASP A 228 18.92 5.79 10.73
N GLY A 229 18.86 5.54 12.04
CA GLY A 229 18.41 4.25 12.60
C GLY A 229 16.94 3.95 12.30
N VAL A 230 16.07 4.96 12.32
CA VAL A 230 14.65 4.82 11.95
C VAL A 230 14.52 4.57 10.44
N ARG A 231 15.26 5.32 9.62
CA ARG A 231 15.26 5.17 8.16
C ARG A 231 15.70 3.76 7.76
N ASP A 232 16.83 3.32 8.31
CA ASP A 232 17.40 2.00 8.01
C ASP A 232 16.50 0.89 8.56
N GLY A 233 15.85 1.13 9.70
CA GLY A 233 14.86 0.21 10.25
C GLY A 233 13.64 0.04 9.35
N ILE A 234 13.07 1.14 8.84
CA ILE A 234 11.99 1.12 7.85
C ILE A 234 12.43 0.35 6.60
N TYR A 235 13.64 0.60 6.11
CA TYR A 235 14.19 -0.10 4.95
C TYR A 235 14.29 -1.60 5.18
N ARG A 236 14.78 -2.05 6.35
CA ARG A 236 14.81 -3.47 6.72
C ARG A 236 13.43 -4.10 6.73
N LEU A 237 12.40 -3.40 7.22
CA LEU A 237 11.02 -3.90 7.18
C LEU A 237 10.47 -3.98 5.77
N ILE A 238 10.75 -2.98 4.94
CA ILE A 238 10.37 -2.97 3.52
C ILE A 238 10.96 -4.20 2.82
N GLN A 239 12.22 -4.51 3.07
CA GLN A 239 12.89 -5.70 2.52
C GLN A 239 12.31 -7.01 3.09
N ARG A 240 12.18 -7.11 4.41
CA ARG A 240 11.65 -8.31 5.10
C ARG A 240 10.24 -8.68 4.61
N TYR A 241 9.37 -7.69 4.48
CA TYR A 241 7.96 -7.88 4.11
C TYR A 241 7.67 -7.66 2.61
N GLN A 242 8.70 -7.39 1.80
CA GLN A 242 8.57 -7.13 0.36
C GLN A 242 7.54 -6.03 0.05
N ILE A 243 7.60 -4.93 0.80
CA ILE A 243 6.68 -3.79 0.69
C ILE A 243 7.08 -2.94 -0.53
N PRO A 244 6.16 -2.60 -1.43
CA PRO A 244 6.50 -1.86 -2.65
C PRO A 244 6.68 -0.35 -2.37
N GLY A 245 7.79 -0.01 -1.73
CA GLY A 245 8.27 1.35 -1.50
C GLY A 245 7.80 1.99 -0.19
N THR A 246 8.41 3.14 0.12
CA THR A 246 8.20 3.86 1.39
C THR A 246 6.80 4.45 1.52
N SER A 247 6.17 4.87 0.42
CA SER A 247 4.77 5.31 0.43
C SER A 247 3.81 4.21 0.85
N GLU A 248 4.06 2.97 0.42
CA GLU A 248 3.23 1.84 0.79
C GLU A 248 3.47 1.40 2.24
N PHE A 249 4.72 1.45 2.70
CA PHE A 249 5.03 1.29 4.12
C PHE A 249 4.24 2.28 4.98
N LEU A 250 4.27 3.58 4.62
CA LEU A 250 3.54 4.61 5.34
C LEU A 250 2.03 4.35 5.33
N ARG A 251 1.45 3.93 4.20
CA ARG A 251 0.02 3.54 4.15
C ARG A 251 -0.31 2.43 5.13
N ARG A 252 0.53 1.40 5.27
CA ARG A 252 0.31 0.29 6.21
C ARG A 252 0.33 0.76 7.66
N VAL A 253 1.22 1.71 8.01
CA VAL A 253 1.22 2.36 9.32
C VAL A 253 -0.06 3.18 9.54
N LEU A 254 -0.51 3.94 8.54
CA LEU A 254 -1.76 4.68 8.63
C LEU A 254 -2.98 3.76 8.76
N LEU A 255 -3.01 2.62 8.06
CA LEU A 255 -4.07 1.62 8.22
C LEU A 255 -4.08 1.03 9.63
N PHE A 256 -2.90 0.76 10.21
CA PHE A 256 -2.80 0.33 11.60
C PHE A 256 -3.46 1.35 12.56
N LEU A 257 -3.16 2.64 12.40
CA LEU A 257 -3.78 3.69 13.20
C LEU A 257 -5.30 3.78 12.98
N LEU A 258 -5.75 3.84 11.72
CA LEU A 258 -7.15 3.98 11.36
C LEU A 258 -8.02 2.80 11.86
N GLU A 259 -7.42 1.62 11.98
CA GLU A 259 -8.09 0.39 12.44
C GLU A 259 -7.71 0.03 13.88
N SER A 260 -7.02 0.91 14.61
CA SER A 260 -6.53 0.63 15.98
C SER A 260 -7.65 0.33 16.98
N LYS A 261 -8.85 0.91 16.79
CA LYS A 261 -10.04 0.67 17.63
C LYS A 261 -10.53 -0.78 17.59
N SER A 262 -10.15 -1.57 16.58
CA SER A 262 -10.52 -2.99 16.52
C SER A 262 -9.53 -3.92 17.23
N ILE A 263 -8.43 -3.38 17.76
CA ILE A 263 -7.45 -4.16 18.53
C ILE A 263 -8.06 -4.37 19.92
N GLY A 264 -8.41 -5.63 20.22
CA GLY A 264 -8.92 -6.03 21.53
C GLY A 264 -7.81 -6.03 22.57
N PHE A 265 -7.25 -4.85 22.87
CA PHE A 265 -6.26 -4.68 23.93
C PHE A 265 -6.97 -4.18 25.17
N ARG A 266 -7.00 -5.01 26.21
CA ARG A 266 -7.36 -4.59 27.55
C ARG A 266 -6.06 -4.36 28.31
N TYR A 267 -5.75 -3.10 28.61
CA TYR A 267 -4.70 -2.81 29.58
C TYR A 267 -5.12 -3.44 30.90
N ILE A 268 -4.41 -4.49 31.30
CA ILE A 268 -4.44 -5.01 32.66
C ILE A 268 -3.29 -4.24 33.33
N PRO A 269 -3.57 -3.25 34.19
CA PRO A 269 -2.51 -2.67 34.99
C PRO A 269 -1.81 -3.83 35.69
N GLU A 270 -0.48 -3.87 35.63
CA GLU A 270 0.28 -4.79 36.47
C GLU A 270 -0.26 -4.61 37.89
N GLU A 271 -0.74 -5.70 38.50
CA GLU A 271 -1.03 -5.69 39.92
C GLU A 271 0.26 -5.21 40.56
N SER A 272 0.14 -4.05 41.17
CA SER A 272 1.29 -3.35 41.66
C SER A 272 1.81 -4.23 42.80
N ASP A 273 2.90 -4.96 42.59
CA ASP A 273 3.64 -5.68 43.63
C ASP A 273 4.30 -4.69 44.61
N PHE A 274 3.60 -3.59 44.97
CA PHE A 274 3.86 -2.91 46.21
C PHE A 274 3.33 -3.84 47.30
N SER A 275 4.22 -4.74 47.75
CA SER A 275 4.18 -5.09 49.16
C SER A 275 4.15 -3.77 49.93
N GLU A 276 3.25 -3.63 50.91
CA GLU A 276 3.15 -2.45 51.78
C GLU A 276 4.44 -2.20 52.61
N SER A 277 5.57 -2.82 52.26
CA SER A 277 6.83 -2.77 53.00
C SER A 277 8.06 -2.27 52.23
N ASP A 278 7.98 -2.03 50.91
CA ASP A 278 9.15 -1.53 50.18
C ASP A 278 9.14 0.01 50.06
N TYR A 279 9.67 0.63 51.11
CA TYR A 279 10.38 1.91 51.08
C TYR A 279 9.74 3.03 50.22
N PHE A 280 8.66 3.62 50.74
CA PHE A 280 8.39 5.03 50.45
C PHE A 280 9.52 5.88 51.05
N ASP A 281 10.42 6.39 50.21
CA ASP A 281 11.27 7.52 50.60
C ASP A 281 10.37 8.75 50.70
N ASP A 282 10.10 9.18 51.95
CA ASP A 282 9.27 10.33 52.31
C ASP A 282 9.71 11.66 51.63
N ASN A 283 10.83 11.68 50.89
CA ASN A 283 11.29 12.84 50.13
C ASN A 283 10.70 13.00 48.72
N GLU A 284 10.10 11.97 48.10
CA GLU A 284 9.49 12.12 46.76
C GLU A 284 8.03 12.61 46.80
N MET A 285 7.34 12.47 47.94
CA MET A 285 6.00 13.03 48.15
C MET A 285 5.98 14.58 48.08
N TYR A 286 7.11 15.23 48.39
CA TYR A 286 7.18 16.69 48.44
C TYR A 286 7.16 17.36 47.04
N TYR A 287 7.56 16.64 45.99
CA TYR A 287 7.55 17.17 44.62
C TYR A 287 6.22 16.95 43.89
N ASN A 288 5.55 15.82 44.13
CA ASN A 288 4.29 15.48 43.48
C ASN A 288 3.08 16.25 44.05
N GLU A 289 3.01 16.47 45.36
CA GLU A 289 1.92 17.27 45.94
C GLU A 289 1.97 18.75 45.51
N ARG A 290 3.17 19.28 45.25
CA ARG A 290 3.34 20.70 44.88
C ARG A 290 2.98 20.99 43.42
N LEU A 291 3.12 19.99 42.54
CA LEU A 291 2.67 20.06 41.14
C LEU A 291 1.17 19.80 41.02
N SER A 292 0.65 18.81 41.77
CA SER A 292 -0.79 18.52 41.87
C SER A 292 -1.60 19.71 42.42
N ARG A 293 -1.12 20.37 43.49
CA ARG A 293 -1.79 21.57 44.03
C ARG A 293 -1.68 22.79 43.12
N LYS A 294 -0.61 22.93 42.32
CA LYS A 294 -0.48 24.06 41.36
C LYS A 294 -1.42 23.94 40.17
N ASP A 295 -1.65 22.72 39.69
CA ASP A 295 -2.59 22.49 38.58
C ASP A 295 -4.05 22.51 39.06
N PHE A 296 -4.32 22.07 40.29
CA PHE A 296 -5.65 22.23 40.88
C PHE A 296 -6.00 23.71 41.08
N VAL A 297 -5.10 24.54 41.64
CA VAL A 297 -5.37 25.99 41.85
C VAL A 297 -5.48 26.77 40.54
N ARG A 298 -4.77 26.39 39.47
CA ARG A 298 -4.96 26.98 38.13
C ARG A 298 -6.31 26.66 37.49
N SER A 299 -6.95 25.57 37.90
CA SER A 299 -8.29 25.19 37.40
C SER A 299 -9.45 25.95 38.08
N ILE A 300 -9.19 26.66 39.20
CA ILE A 300 -10.23 27.39 39.96
C ILE A 300 -10.17 28.91 39.75
N TYR A 301 -9.08 29.45 39.19
CA TYR A 301 -8.90 30.89 38.98
C TYR A 301 -8.61 31.26 37.51
N GLN A 302 -9.42 30.72 36.59
CA GLN A 302 -9.96 31.57 35.53
C GLN A 302 -10.97 32.56 36.15
#